data_AF-A0A925WRP9-F1
#
_entry.id   AF-A0A925WRP9-F1
#
_cell.length_a   1.000
_cell.length_b   1.000
_cell.length_c   1.000
_cell.angle_alpha   90.00
_cell.angle_beta   90.00
_cell.angle_gamma   90.00
#
_symmetry.space_group_name_H-M   'P 1'
#
loop_
_entity.id
_entity.type
_entity.pdbx_description
1 polymer ?
#
loop_
_entity_poly.entity_id
_entity_poly.type
_entity_poly.pdbx_seq_one_letter_code
_entity_poly.pdbx_strand_id
1 'polypeptide(L)'
;MFKTLLKVVIGLVCVGLLLPMLLTAQESGENAPVELRVMTFNIWVGGELVDFGKIVEAIQLADADIVGLQEPTGNTQRLAQALGWQYASDQMHVISRYPLIDPPGANGDYIYVQIAPGQVVAIANVHLTSDPYGPYEIRDGVSEEAVFELEQGLRLAEIEPLLARLSGLIDAGVPVFLTGDFNTPSHQDWTSAVAETRPDVLYPVAWPVTMAVEAAGFVDTFRAVYPDPIENPGITWTYGYPYPRLSDGEIIDRIDMVFAANTVEVLSSEIVGDAGTPNVDIGLTPYGSDHRAVVSTVRVVPAVPPAFVAVHAPSVKQGEQLVVRYHAPGGEETDRIVIVPVEGDPVADALMWLPPYEASFFGSVTFGTGTLAAGQYAAVLVTVDDAELSRSPFWVLEPDAVPSVVTERDTYAPGDPITVTWANTHAMRRDWVAIYSADSADLYNDYWAYAYTGALVNGEFTFDAALLGDEMLPAGDYEVRLLTDDGYGLVAVAGFTIE
;
A
#
# COMPACT_ATOMS: atom_id res chain seq x y z
N MET A 1 -63.76 -73.65 -2.49
CA MET A 1 -63.72 -73.97 -3.93
C MET A 1 -62.47 -73.34 -4.51
N PHE A 2 -61.44 -74.15 -4.78
CA PHE A 2 -60.96 -74.48 -6.14
C PHE A 2 -60.33 -73.27 -6.87
N LYS A 3 -58.99 -73.20 -6.88
CA LYS A 3 -58.08 -73.51 -8.01
C LYS A 3 -57.94 -72.33 -9.01
N THR A 4 -56.79 -71.63 -9.05
CA THR A 4 -55.53 -71.91 -9.79
C THR A 4 -55.47 -71.08 -11.09
N LEU A 5 -54.43 -70.25 -11.28
CA LEU A 5 -53.37 -70.42 -12.32
C LEU A 5 -52.62 -69.10 -12.64
N LEU A 6 -51.37 -69.05 -12.16
CA LEU A 6 -50.13 -68.55 -12.78
C LEU A 6 -50.21 -67.69 -14.07
N LYS A 7 -49.66 -66.47 -14.04
CA LYS A 7 -48.84 -65.91 -15.15
C LYS A 7 -47.71 -65.02 -14.62
N VAL A 8 -46.55 -65.27 -15.21
CA VAL A 8 -45.21 -64.70 -15.05
C VAL A 8 -45.20 -63.18 -15.26
N VAL A 9 -44.49 -62.44 -14.39
CA VAL A 9 -43.90 -61.13 -14.74
C VAL A 9 -42.45 -61.11 -14.25
N ILE A 10 -41.59 -60.77 -15.20
CA ILE A 10 -40.14 -60.75 -15.20
C ILE A 10 -39.64 -59.69 -14.21
N GLY A 11 -38.70 -60.07 -13.33
CA GLY A 11 -37.97 -59.14 -12.47
C GLY A 11 -37.02 -58.30 -13.31
N LEU A 12 -37.20 -56.98 -13.29
CA LEU A 12 -36.21 -56.02 -13.74
C LEU A 12 -35.26 -55.76 -12.57
N VAL A 13 -34.06 -56.34 -12.63
CA VAL A 13 -32.94 -55.91 -11.79
C VAL A 13 -32.36 -54.66 -12.44
N CYS A 14 -32.59 -53.49 -11.85
CA CYS A 14 -31.87 -52.27 -12.21
C CYS A 14 -30.42 -52.43 -11.77
N VAL A 15 -29.54 -52.74 -12.72
CA VAL A 15 -28.09 -52.58 -12.55
C VAL A 15 -27.82 -51.08 -12.54
N GLY A 16 -27.71 -50.50 -11.35
CA GLY A 16 -27.14 -49.17 -11.16
C GLY A 16 -25.66 -49.22 -11.53
N LEU A 17 -25.31 -48.62 -12.67
CA LEU A 17 -23.92 -48.32 -13.03
C LEU A 17 -23.41 -47.26 -12.04
N LEU A 18 -22.74 -47.73 -10.98
CA LEU A 18 -21.79 -46.91 -10.22
C LEU A 18 -20.61 -46.63 -11.14
N LEU A 19 -20.60 -45.46 -11.80
CA LEU A 19 -19.36 -44.91 -12.34
C LEU A 19 -18.45 -44.59 -11.14
N PRO A 20 -17.22 -45.12 -11.09
CA PRO A 20 -16.24 -44.56 -10.18
C PRO A 20 -15.91 -43.15 -10.69
N MET A 21 -16.30 -42.13 -9.93
CA MET A 21 -15.65 -40.83 -10.04
C MET A 21 -14.19 -41.07 -9.67
N LEU A 22 -13.33 -41.17 -10.69
CA LEU A 22 -11.91 -40.89 -10.48
C LEU A 22 -11.86 -39.42 -10.02
N LEU A 23 -11.65 -39.21 -8.73
CA LEU A 23 -10.98 -38.00 -8.27
C LEU A 23 -9.60 -38.05 -8.92
N THR A 24 -9.44 -37.32 -10.02
CA THR A 24 -8.13 -36.87 -10.42
C THR A 24 -7.65 -35.97 -9.29
N ALA A 25 -6.64 -36.41 -8.55
CA ALA A 25 -5.79 -35.48 -7.82
C ALA A 25 -5.42 -34.38 -8.81
N GLN A 26 -5.78 -33.13 -8.49
CA GLN A 26 -5.39 -32.00 -9.30
C GLN A 26 -3.86 -31.98 -9.24
N GLU A 27 -3.22 -32.44 -10.32
CA GLU A 27 -1.81 -32.15 -10.55
C GLU A 27 -1.66 -30.64 -10.35
N SER A 28 -0.67 -30.24 -9.56
CA SER A 28 -0.26 -28.85 -9.33
C SER A 28 -0.17 -28.16 -10.69
N GLY A 29 -1.22 -27.43 -11.06
CA GLY A 29 -1.27 -26.71 -12.31
C GLY A 29 -0.08 -25.77 -12.35
N GLU A 30 0.77 -25.93 -13.34
CA GLU A 30 1.82 -24.97 -13.67
C GLU A 30 1.23 -23.56 -13.61
N ASN A 31 1.87 -22.65 -12.85
CA ASN A 31 1.34 -21.30 -12.63
C ASN A 31 1.08 -20.66 -14.01
N ALA A 32 -0.19 -20.52 -14.39
CA ALA A 32 -0.54 -20.01 -15.70
C ALA A 32 -0.29 -18.49 -15.73
N PRO A 33 0.30 -17.96 -16.81
CA PRO A 33 0.38 -16.51 -16.97
C PRO A 33 -1.01 -15.89 -16.96
N VAL A 34 -1.14 -14.75 -16.30
CA VAL A 34 -2.34 -13.91 -16.32
C VAL A 34 -1.98 -12.52 -16.82
N GLU A 35 -2.95 -11.82 -17.37
CA GLU A 35 -2.82 -10.40 -17.73
C GLU A 35 -3.39 -9.54 -16.60
N LEU A 36 -2.67 -8.49 -16.22
CA LEU A 36 -3.08 -7.53 -15.21
C LEU A 36 -2.89 -6.10 -15.74
N ARG A 37 -3.77 -5.19 -15.35
CA ARG A 37 -3.62 -3.74 -15.55
C ARG A 37 -3.25 -3.07 -14.23
N VAL A 38 -1.99 -2.67 -14.10
CA VAL A 38 -1.44 -2.03 -12.88
C VAL A 38 -1.31 -0.53 -13.11
N MET A 39 -1.88 0.26 -12.21
CA MET A 39 -1.96 1.72 -12.34
C MET A 39 -1.31 2.42 -11.16
N THR A 40 -0.65 3.56 -11.42
CA THR A 40 -0.29 4.55 -10.40
C THR A 40 -1.11 5.82 -10.62
N PHE A 41 -1.61 6.43 -9.54
CA PHE A 41 -2.41 7.64 -9.64
C PHE A 41 -2.29 8.52 -8.38
N ASN A 42 -1.55 9.64 -8.49
CA ASN A 42 -1.67 10.71 -7.52
C ASN A 42 -3.01 11.43 -7.75
N ILE A 43 -3.91 11.34 -6.77
CA ILE A 43 -5.28 11.83 -6.91
C ILE A 43 -5.47 13.26 -6.43
N TRP A 44 -4.41 13.95 -5.99
CA TRP A 44 -4.39 15.34 -5.56
C TRP A 44 -5.36 15.67 -4.41
N VAL A 45 -4.82 15.70 -3.18
CA VAL A 45 -5.56 16.03 -1.95
C VAL A 45 -6.91 15.28 -1.88
N GLY A 46 -6.82 13.94 -1.97
CA GLY A 46 -7.94 13.02 -1.82
C GLY A 46 -8.85 12.89 -3.03
N GLY A 47 -8.53 13.54 -4.16
CA GLY A 47 -9.39 13.53 -5.34
C GLY A 47 -10.55 14.50 -5.27
N GLU A 48 -10.57 15.40 -4.27
CA GLU A 48 -11.75 16.23 -3.99
C GLU A 48 -11.67 17.63 -4.59
N LEU A 49 -10.47 18.09 -5.00
CA LEU A 49 -10.25 19.47 -5.43
C LEU A 49 -10.94 19.83 -6.75
N VAL A 50 -11.09 18.87 -7.66
CA VAL A 50 -11.84 19.04 -8.92
C VAL A 50 -13.20 18.36 -8.84
N ASP A 51 -13.19 17.03 -8.81
CA ASP A 51 -14.39 16.19 -8.70
C ASP A 51 -13.96 14.74 -8.40
N PHE A 52 -14.32 14.23 -7.22
CA PHE A 52 -14.03 12.85 -6.80
C PHE A 52 -14.59 11.81 -7.78
N GLY A 53 -15.74 12.08 -8.40
CA GLY A 53 -16.32 11.21 -9.42
C GLY A 53 -15.45 11.07 -10.67
N LYS A 54 -14.59 12.06 -10.96
CA LYS A 54 -13.65 12.00 -12.09
C LYS A 54 -12.43 11.14 -11.79
N ILE A 55 -12.02 11.03 -10.53
CA ILE A 55 -11.01 10.03 -10.12
C ILE A 55 -11.56 8.61 -10.34
N VAL A 56 -12.81 8.37 -9.92
CA VAL A 56 -13.51 7.10 -10.15
C VAL A 56 -13.62 6.79 -11.66
N GLU A 57 -14.06 7.77 -12.46
CA GLU A 57 -14.22 7.62 -13.91
C GLU A 57 -12.88 7.35 -14.62
N ALA A 58 -11.79 8.01 -14.20
CA ALA A 58 -10.45 7.79 -14.75
C ALA A 58 -9.99 6.34 -14.52
N ILE A 59 -10.15 5.80 -13.32
CA ILE A 59 -9.78 4.40 -13.00
C ILE A 59 -10.67 3.40 -13.77
N GLN A 60 -11.96 3.72 -13.95
CA GLN A 60 -12.87 2.90 -14.75
C GLN A 60 -12.50 2.90 -16.24
N LEU A 61 -12.16 4.06 -16.81
CA LEU A 61 -11.72 4.18 -18.20
C LEU A 61 -10.37 3.51 -18.44
N ALA A 62 -9.49 3.57 -17.45
CA ALA A 62 -8.21 2.85 -17.45
C ALA A 62 -8.39 1.33 -17.35
N ASP A 63 -9.58 0.84 -17.00
CA ASP A 63 -9.87 -0.58 -16.74
C ASP A 63 -8.82 -1.23 -15.83
N ALA A 64 -8.38 -0.52 -14.79
CA ALA A 64 -7.33 -1.01 -13.91
C ALA A 64 -7.81 -2.21 -13.07
N ASP A 65 -6.86 -3.06 -12.70
CA ASP A 65 -7.04 -4.19 -11.79
C ASP A 65 -6.52 -3.88 -10.38
N ILE A 66 -5.39 -3.19 -10.32
CA ILE A 66 -4.65 -2.81 -9.11
C ILE A 66 -4.22 -1.36 -9.28
N VAL A 67 -4.48 -0.51 -8.29
CA VAL A 67 -4.09 0.91 -8.32
C VAL A 67 -3.32 1.24 -7.05
N GLY A 68 -2.10 1.75 -7.22
CA GLY A 68 -1.38 2.48 -6.18
C GLY A 68 -1.77 3.95 -6.23
N LEU A 69 -2.23 4.47 -5.09
CA LEU A 69 -2.73 5.84 -4.95
C LEU A 69 -1.68 6.69 -4.24
N GLN A 70 -1.55 7.95 -4.66
CA GLN A 70 -0.82 8.98 -3.90
C GLN A 70 -1.79 10.11 -3.55
N GLU A 71 -1.52 10.77 -2.42
CA GLU A 71 -2.41 11.76 -1.80
C GLU A 71 -3.88 11.33 -1.63
N PRO A 72 -4.20 10.11 -1.12
CA PRO A 72 -5.59 9.74 -0.93
C PRO A 72 -6.28 10.47 0.23
N THR A 73 -5.53 11.04 1.17
CA THR A 73 -6.02 11.80 2.33
C THR A 73 -7.18 11.10 3.06
N GLY A 74 -7.07 9.79 3.29
CA GLY A 74 -8.12 8.96 3.91
C GLY A 74 -9.26 8.49 2.98
N ASN A 75 -9.19 8.75 1.67
CA ASN A 75 -10.23 8.33 0.71
C ASN A 75 -9.97 6.96 0.04
N THR A 76 -8.90 6.24 0.38
CA THR A 76 -8.53 4.95 -0.23
C THR A 76 -9.69 3.94 -0.19
N GLN A 77 -10.24 3.64 0.99
CA GLN A 77 -11.41 2.76 1.14
C GLN A 77 -12.67 3.29 0.42
N ARG A 78 -12.92 4.60 0.46
CA ARG A 78 -14.07 5.24 -0.20
C ARG A 78 -13.99 5.10 -1.72
N LEU A 79 -12.80 5.24 -2.29
CA LEU A 79 -12.55 5.11 -3.72
C LEU A 79 -12.79 3.67 -4.19
N ALA A 80 -12.28 2.67 -3.45
CA ALA A 80 -12.57 1.26 -3.73
C ALA A 80 -14.08 0.97 -3.72
N GLN A 81 -14.80 1.48 -2.71
CA GLN A 81 -16.26 1.31 -2.62
C GLN A 81 -17.00 1.96 -3.79
N ALA A 82 -16.58 3.16 -4.22
CA ALA A 82 -17.16 3.86 -5.36
C ALA A 82 -16.95 3.10 -6.70
N LEU A 83 -15.83 2.38 -6.82
CA LEU A 83 -15.55 1.48 -7.93
C LEU A 83 -16.29 0.13 -7.84
N GLY A 84 -16.94 -0.16 -6.71
CA GLY A 84 -17.55 -1.45 -6.41
C GLY A 84 -16.53 -2.55 -6.05
N TRP A 85 -15.29 -2.16 -5.72
CA TRP A 85 -14.21 -3.07 -5.36
C TRP A 85 -14.26 -3.39 -3.86
N GLN A 86 -13.79 -4.59 -3.51
CA GLN A 86 -13.87 -5.10 -2.13
C GLN A 86 -12.58 -4.90 -1.34
N TYR A 87 -11.46 -4.65 -2.01
CA TYR A 87 -10.14 -4.67 -1.38
C TYR A 87 -9.46 -3.32 -1.49
N ALA A 88 -9.15 -2.78 -0.32
CA ALA A 88 -8.38 -1.55 -0.12
C ALA A 88 -7.41 -1.79 1.04
N SER A 89 -6.25 -1.17 0.95
CA SER A 89 -5.29 -1.06 2.04
C SER A 89 -5.01 0.41 2.25
N ASP A 90 -5.60 0.99 3.30
CA ASP A 90 -5.30 2.37 3.69
C ASP A 90 -3.82 2.50 4.07
N GLN A 91 -3.23 1.48 4.70
CA GLN A 91 -1.81 1.49 5.06
C GLN A 91 -0.85 1.58 3.85
N MET A 92 -1.21 0.96 2.73
CA MET A 92 -0.37 0.91 1.52
C MET A 92 -0.83 1.89 0.43
N HIS A 93 -1.97 2.56 0.64
CA HIS A 93 -2.68 3.31 -0.39
C HIS A 93 -2.90 2.50 -1.67
N VAL A 94 -3.30 1.23 -1.54
CA VAL A 94 -3.56 0.34 -2.68
C VAL A 94 -5.02 -0.08 -2.69
N ILE A 95 -5.65 -0.01 -3.86
CA ILE A 95 -6.97 -0.59 -4.12
C ILE A 95 -6.86 -1.68 -5.18
N SER A 96 -7.67 -2.73 -5.06
CA SER A 96 -7.56 -3.89 -5.94
C SER A 96 -8.91 -4.60 -6.14
N ARG A 97 -9.08 -5.19 -7.33
CA ARG A 97 -10.15 -6.17 -7.60
C ARG A 97 -9.88 -7.51 -6.90
N TYR A 98 -8.64 -7.77 -6.52
CA TYR A 98 -8.16 -9.02 -5.93
C TYR A 98 -7.83 -8.84 -4.43
N PRO A 99 -7.91 -9.92 -3.62
CA PRO A 99 -7.60 -9.84 -2.20
C PRO A 99 -6.21 -9.27 -1.92
N LEU A 100 -6.16 -8.31 -1.01
CA LEU A 100 -4.94 -7.73 -0.46
C LEU A 100 -4.57 -8.44 0.84
N ILE A 101 -3.30 -8.77 0.99
CA ILE A 101 -2.75 -9.52 2.14
C ILE A 101 -1.46 -8.82 2.56
N ASP A 102 -1.43 -8.20 3.74
CA ASP A 102 -0.21 -7.67 4.34
C ASP A 102 0.54 -8.83 5.00
N PRO A 103 1.61 -9.36 4.38
CA PRO A 103 2.28 -10.52 4.92
C PRO A 103 3.23 -10.11 6.05
N PRO A 104 3.43 -10.99 7.05
CA PRO A 104 4.34 -10.70 8.15
C PRO A 104 5.76 -10.44 7.64
N GLY A 105 6.41 -9.43 8.21
CA GLY A 105 7.74 -8.99 7.79
C GLY A 105 7.76 -8.06 6.57
N ALA A 106 6.62 -7.77 5.93
CA ALA A 106 6.54 -6.71 4.93
C ALA A 106 6.71 -5.32 5.54
N ASN A 107 6.32 -5.12 6.80
CA ASN A 107 6.48 -3.85 7.54
C ASN A 107 5.89 -2.64 6.79
N GLY A 108 4.82 -2.86 6.03
CA GLY A 108 4.19 -1.85 5.19
C GLY A 108 5.01 -1.45 3.95
N ASP A 109 6.06 -2.18 3.58
CA ASP A 109 6.89 -1.87 2.41
C ASP A 109 6.30 -2.45 1.12
N TYR A 110 5.54 -3.55 1.23
CA TYR A 110 4.79 -4.14 0.13
C TYR A 110 3.56 -4.89 0.64
N ILE A 111 2.64 -5.21 -0.26
CA ILE A 111 1.46 -6.04 0.01
C ILE A 111 1.32 -7.12 -1.07
N TYR A 112 0.85 -8.30 -0.68
CA TYR A 112 0.49 -9.32 -1.66
C TYR A 112 -0.89 -9.07 -2.23
N VAL A 113 -1.00 -9.24 -3.55
CA VAL A 113 -2.25 -9.27 -4.29
C VAL A 113 -2.48 -10.70 -4.75
N GLN A 114 -3.51 -11.34 -4.21
CA GLN A 114 -3.82 -12.74 -4.50
C GLN A 114 -4.64 -12.86 -5.80
N ILE A 115 -3.94 -12.91 -6.94
CA ILE A 115 -4.57 -12.89 -8.27
C ILE A 115 -5.14 -14.26 -8.69
N ALA A 116 -4.73 -15.34 -8.03
CA ALA A 116 -5.25 -16.68 -8.25
C ALA A 116 -5.19 -17.51 -6.95
N PRO A 117 -5.94 -18.63 -6.85
CA PRO A 117 -5.93 -19.52 -5.69
C PRO A 117 -4.51 -19.84 -5.16
N GLY A 118 -4.15 -19.28 -4.01
CA GLY A 118 -2.84 -19.49 -3.37
C GLY A 118 -1.64 -18.85 -4.09
N GLN A 119 -1.86 -18.02 -5.11
CA GLN A 119 -0.81 -17.42 -5.90
C GLN A 119 -0.91 -15.89 -5.84
N VAL A 120 0.24 -15.23 -5.70
CA VAL A 120 0.34 -13.79 -5.45
C VAL A 120 1.29 -13.10 -6.42
N VAL A 121 1.08 -11.81 -6.56
CA VAL A 121 2.11 -10.83 -6.91
C VAL A 121 2.32 -9.91 -5.70
N ALA A 122 3.46 -9.23 -5.62
CA ALA A 122 3.68 -8.18 -4.65
C ALA A 122 3.53 -6.81 -5.31
N ILE A 123 3.03 -5.83 -4.57
CA ILE A 123 3.03 -4.42 -4.98
C ILE A 123 3.55 -3.55 -3.83
N ALA A 124 4.46 -2.65 -4.16
CA ALA A 124 4.86 -1.52 -3.33
C ALA A 124 4.33 -0.23 -3.98
N ASN A 125 4.02 0.76 -3.15
CA ASN A 125 3.49 2.04 -3.59
C ASN A 125 4.22 3.16 -2.86
N VAL A 126 4.83 4.09 -3.60
CA VAL A 126 5.62 5.19 -3.04
C VAL A 126 5.00 6.55 -3.33
N HIS A 127 5.23 7.47 -2.41
CA HIS A 127 5.07 8.90 -2.61
C HIS A 127 6.31 9.53 -1.97
N LEU A 128 7.37 9.69 -2.76
CA LEU A 128 8.66 10.15 -2.23
C LEU A 128 8.60 11.64 -1.89
N THR A 129 9.50 12.10 -1.03
CA THR A 129 9.55 13.50 -0.58
C THR A 129 9.48 14.49 -1.76
N SER A 130 8.54 15.44 -1.74
CA SER A 130 8.32 16.40 -2.84
C SER A 130 9.43 17.44 -2.95
N ASP A 131 9.84 18.01 -1.81
CA ASP A 131 10.67 19.21 -1.77
C ASP A 131 11.97 19.03 -0.97
N PRO A 132 13.06 19.72 -1.37
CA PRO A 132 13.17 20.53 -2.59
C PRO A 132 13.19 19.67 -3.88
N TYR A 133 12.59 20.17 -4.95
CA TYR A 133 12.45 19.47 -6.23
C TYR A 133 13.65 19.71 -7.17
N GLY A 134 14.39 18.64 -7.51
CA GLY A 134 15.64 18.72 -8.27
C GLY A 134 15.56 19.55 -9.56
N PRO A 135 14.56 19.34 -10.43
CA PRO A 135 14.39 20.15 -11.64
C PRO A 135 14.16 21.65 -11.39
N TYR A 136 13.50 22.04 -10.30
CA TYR A 136 13.40 23.46 -9.92
C TYR A 136 14.74 24.02 -9.50
N GLU A 137 15.52 23.28 -8.71
CA GLU A 137 16.88 23.68 -8.31
C GLU A 137 17.76 23.90 -9.56
N ILE A 138 17.67 23.01 -10.56
CA ILE A 138 18.39 23.15 -11.84
C ILE A 138 17.97 24.42 -12.58
N ARG A 139 16.66 24.66 -12.72
CA ARG A 139 16.12 25.88 -13.35
C ARG A 139 16.64 27.13 -12.66
N ASP A 140 16.72 27.10 -11.34
CA ASP A 140 17.07 28.24 -10.50
C ASP A 140 18.60 28.41 -10.33
N GLY A 141 19.39 27.60 -11.04
CA GLY A 141 20.82 27.78 -11.23
C GLY A 141 21.71 27.01 -10.27
N VAL A 142 21.15 26.04 -9.52
CA VAL A 142 21.93 25.09 -8.72
C VAL A 142 22.69 24.14 -9.65
N SER A 143 23.92 23.79 -9.26
CA SER A 143 24.77 22.92 -10.09
C SER A 143 24.29 21.48 -10.08
N GLU A 144 24.60 20.74 -11.15
CA GLU A 144 24.30 19.31 -11.27
C GLU A 144 24.81 18.52 -10.06
N GLU A 145 26.02 18.82 -9.59
CA GLU A 145 26.61 18.12 -8.45
C GLU A 145 25.81 18.34 -7.16
N ALA A 146 25.35 19.56 -6.92
CA ALA A 146 24.56 19.89 -5.72
C ALA A 146 23.15 19.28 -5.79
N VAL A 147 22.53 19.22 -6.98
CA VAL A 147 21.25 18.53 -7.17
C VAL A 147 21.42 17.02 -6.99
N PHE A 148 22.53 16.44 -7.46
CA PHE A 148 22.80 15.03 -7.25
C PHE A 148 23.03 14.70 -5.77
N GLU A 149 23.79 15.53 -5.03
CA GLU A 149 23.95 15.40 -3.58
C GLU A 149 22.61 15.54 -2.84
N LEU A 150 21.74 16.45 -3.28
CA LEU A 150 20.38 16.59 -2.77
C LEU A 150 19.57 15.30 -2.96
N GLU A 151 19.49 14.76 -4.19
CA GLU A 151 18.74 13.53 -4.46
C GLU A 151 19.28 12.34 -3.66
N GLN A 152 20.61 12.26 -3.47
CA GLN A 152 21.25 11.22 -2.65
C GLN A 152 20.83 11.29 -1.18
N GLY A 153 20.81 12.49 -0.59
CA GLY A 153 20.44 12.70 0.81
C GLY A 153 18.93 12.69 1.07
N LEU A 154 18.11 12.82 0.02
CA LEU A 154 16.66 12.94 0.10
C LEU A 154 15.98 11.66 -0.39
N ARG A 155 15.56 11.63 -1.67
CA ARG A 155 14.70 10.56 -2.22
C ARG A 155 15.42 9.22 -2.40
N LEU A 156 16.72 9.23 -2.72
CA LEU A 156 17.48 7.99 -2.84
C LEU A 156 17.61 7.31 -1.47
N ALA A 157 18.02 8.06 -0.45
CA ALA A 157 18.11 7.54 0.92
C ALA A 157 16.75 7.02 1.44
N GLU A 158 15.65 7.64 1.02
CA GLU A 158 14.28 7.22 1.34
C GLU A 158 13.93 5.85 0.71
N ILE A 159 14.21 5.66 -0.59
CA ILE A 159 13.75 4.47 -1.33
C ILE A 159 14.71 3.27 -1.22
N GLU A 160 16.01 3.48 -0.99
CA GLU A 160 17.01 2.40 -0.97
C GLU A 160 16.65 1.22 -0.03
N PRO A 161 16.19 1.45 1.22
CA PRO A 161 15.78 0.36 2.10
C PRO A 161 14.62 -0.47 1.54
N LEU A 162 13.66 0.18 0.86
CA LEU A 162 12.56 -0.49 0.18
C LEU A 162 13.09 -1.36 -0.98
N LEU A 163 13.94 -0.80 -1.84
CA LEU A 163 14.52 -1.53 -2.98
C LEU A 163 15.31 -2.77 -2.54
N ALA A 164 16.02 -2.71 -1.42
CA ALA A 164 16.72 -3.87 -0.86
C ALA A 164 15.76 -5.00 -0.47
N ARG A 165 14.55 -4.69 0.01
CA ARG A 165 13.52 -5.70 0.31
C ARG A 165 12.86 -6.24 -0.96
N LEU A 166 12.49 -5.35 -1.88
CA LEU A 166 11.81 -5.74 -3.11
C LEU A 166 12.71 -6.59 -4.02
N SER A 167 14.00 -6.28 -4.10
CA SER A 167 14.96 -7.12 -4.83
C SER A 167 15.03 -8.54 -4.25
N GLY A 168 14.96 -8.69 -2.92
CA GLY A 168 14.86 -10.01 -2.28
C GLY A 168 13.60 -10.80 -2.68
N LEU A 169 12.47 -10.14 -2.93
CA LEU A 169 11.26 -10.79 -3.46
C LEU A 169 11.43 -11.22 -4.92
N ILE A 170 12.03 -10.36 -5.74
CA ILE A 170 12.34 -10.66 -7.15
C ILE A 170 13.28 -11.87 -7.23
N ASP A 171 14.34 -11.90 -6.42
CA ASP A 171 15.29 -13.02 -6.33
C ASP A 171 14.61 -14.32 -5.85
N ALA A 172 13.60 -14.21 -5.01
CA ALA A 172 12.76 -15.34 -4.57
C ALA A 172 11.73 -15.78 -5.63
N GLY A 173 11.68 -15.12 -6.80
CA GLY A 173 10.77 -15.44 -7.89
C GLY A 173 9.36 -14.90 -7.71
N VAL A 174 9.13 -13.99 -6.75
CA VAL A 174 7.85 -13.30 -6.60
C VAL A 174 7.81 -12.14 -7.60
N PRO A 175 6.82 -12.06 -8.50
CA PRO A 175 6.66 -10.88 -9.35
C PRO A 175 6.30 -9.67 -8.50
N VAL A 176 7.02 -8.57 -8.71
CA VAL A 176 6.85 -7.33 -7.94
C VAL A 176 6.51 -6.18 -8.87
N PHE A 177 5.56 -5.36 -8.43
CA PHE A 177 5.25 -4.05 -9.00
C PHE A 177 5.66 -2.95 -8.01
N LEU A 178 6.16 -1.85 -8.54
CA LEU A 178 6.42 -0.64 -7.77
C LEU A 178 5.73 0.52 -8.48
N THR A 179 4.69 1.04 -7.85
CA THR A 179 3.93 2.21 -8.33
C THR A 179 4.31 3.42 -7.50
N GLY A 180 4.12 4.62 -8.02
CA GLY A 180 4.25 5.80 -7.20
C GLY A 180 4.34 7.10 -7.97
N ASP A 181 4.20 8.16 -7.19
CA ASP A 181 4.80 9.46 -7.48
C ASP A 181 6.19 9.46 -6.84
N PHE A 182 7.21 9.47 -7.68
CA PHE A 182 8.60 9.43 -7.23
C PHE A 182 9.15 10.82 -6.92
N ASN A 183 8.41 11.90 -7.22
CA ASN A 183 8.87 13.28 -7.07
C ASN A 183 10.26 13.54 -7.69
N THR A 184 10.65 12.76 -8.69
CA THR A 184 11.92 12.86 -9.40
C THR A 184 11.73 12.35 -10.82
N PRO A 185 12.33 12.96 -11.85
CA PRO A 185 12.18 12.47 -13.21
C PRO A 185 12.89 11.12 -13.43
N SER A 186 12.52 10.43 -14.51
CA SER A 186 13.31 9.28 -14.96
C SER A 186 14.64 9.72 -15.57
N HIS A 187 15.72 9.00 -15.25
CA HIS A 187 17.02 9.17 -15.89
C HIS A 187 16.96 8.88 -17.41
N GLN A 188 15.92 8.19 -17.88
CA GLN A 188 15.65 7.97 -19.30
C GLN A 188 14.97 9.17 -19.99
N ASP A 189 14.44 10.14 -19.23
CA ASP A 189 13.73 11.31 -19.76
C ASP A 189 14.62 12.56 -19.83
N TRP A 190 15.65 12.64 -18.98
CA TRP A 190 16.62 13.74 -18.97
C TRP A 190 17.89 13.36 -19.72
N THR A 191 17.77 13.24 -21.05
CA THR A 191 18.88 12.88 -21.95
C THR A 191 19.38 14.08 -22.76
N SER A 192 20.56 13.96 -23.39
CA SER A 192 21.09 15.04 -24.24
C SER A 192 20.14 15.36 -25.39
N ALA A 193 19.50 14.34 -25.98
CA ALA A 193 18.57 14.53 -27.07
C ALA A 193 17.28 15.26 -26.63
N VAL A 194 16.83 15.00 -25.40
CA VAL A 194 15.70 15.73 -24.81
C VAL A 194 16.10 17.17 -24.50
N ALA A 195 17.28 17.41 -23.92
CA ALA A 195 17.77 18.77 -23.65
C ALA A 195 17.92 19.64 -24.92
N GLU A 196 18.16 19.02 -26.08
CA GLU A 196 18.19 19.72 -27.37
C GLU A 196 16.80 20.12 -27.90
N THR A 197 15.73 19.51 -27.39
CA THR A 197 14.35 19.66 -27.90
C THR A 197 13.38 20.30 -26.91
N ARG A 198 13.62 20.15 -25.61
CA ARG A 198 12.79 20.64 -24.50
C ARG A 198 13.54 21.73 -23.73
N PRO A 199 13.14 23.02 -23.86
CA PRO A 199 13.86 24.14 -23.25
C PRO A 199 13.92 24.13 -21.72
N ASP A 200 13.00 23.41 -21.08
CA ASP A 200 12.90 23.18 -19.64
C ASP A 200 13.90 22.13 -19.11
N VAL A 201 14.41 21.27 -19.99
CA VAL A 201 15.49 20.32 -19.67
C VAL A 201 16.83 20.95 -20.07
N LEU A 202 17.52 21.57 -19.12
CA LEU A 202 18.72 22.36 -19.42
C LEU A 202 19.93 21.50 -19.85
N TYR A 203 20.07 20.31 -19.29
CA TYR A 203 21.15 19.36 -19.55
C TYR A 203 20.72 17.94 -19.14
N PRO A 204 21.36 16.87 -19.67
CA PRO A 204 21.07 15.52 -19.23
C PRO A 204 21.39 15.30 -17.76
N VAL A 205 20.55 14.57 -17.04
CA VAL A 205 20.75 14.20 -15.64
C VAL A 205 20.47 12.72 -15.46
N ALA A 206 21.45 12.01 -14.89
CA ALA A 206 21.32 10.62 -14.52
C ALA A 206 20.63 10.51 -13.16
N TRP A 207 19.32 10.75 -13.11
CA TRP A 207 18.54 10.79 -11.87
C TRP A 207 18.76 9.52 -11.03
N PRO A 208 19.36 9.62 -9.83
CA PRO A 208 19.90 8.46 -9.13
C PRO A 208 18.82 7.51 -8.62
N VAL A 209 17.65 8.04 -8.28
CA VAL A 209 16.51 7.27 -7.78
C VAL A 209 16.06 6.22 -8.80
N THR A 210 15.74 6.64 -10.02
CA THR A 210 15.23 5.71 -11.05
C THR A 210 16.33 4.78 -11.58
N MET A 211 17.60 5.19 -11.55
CA MET A 211 18.73 4.29 -11.79
C MET A 211 18.82 3.20 -10.71
N ALA A 212 18.62 3.54 -9.44
CA ALA A 212 18.64 2.58 -8.33
C ALA A 212 17.48 1.59 -8.44
N VAL A 213 16.29 2.05 -8.84
CA VAL A 213 15.12 1.19 -9.09
C VAL A 213 15.43 0.14 -10.16
N GLU A 214 15.98 0.54 -11.32
CA GLU A 214 16.37 -0.42 -12.36
C GLU A 214 17.49 -1.36 -11.93
N ALA A 215 18.49 -0.85 -11.20
CA ALA A 215 19.57 -1.65 -10.63
C ALA A 215 19.05 -2.71 -9.63
N ALA A 216 17.90 -2.46 -8.98
CA ALA A 216 17.22 -3.39 -8.09
C ALA A 216 16.41 -4.49 -8.82
N GLY A 217 16.48 -4.55 -10.16
CA GLY A 217 15.84 -5.61 -10.96
C GLY A 217 14.47 -5.22 -11.53
N PHE A 218 14.15 -3.93 -11.54
CA PHE A 218 12.92 -3.41 -12.14
C PHE A 218 13.14 -2.91 -13.57
N VAL A 219 12.04 -2.78 -14.30
CA VAL A 219 11.95 -2.14 -15.62
C VAL A 219 10.86 -1.07 -15.56
N ASP A 220 11.18 0.13 -16.06
CA ASP A 220 10.20 1.20 -16.30
C ASP A 220 9.23 0.75 -17.40
N THR A 221 7.96 0.49 -17.03
CA THR A 221 6.99 -0.10 -17.97
C THR A 221 6.63 0.86 -19.10
N PHE A 222 6.66 2.18 -18.87
CA PHE A 222 6.37 3.16 -19.91
C PHE A 222 7.50 3.20 -20.93
N ARG A 223 8.76 3.24 -20.47
CA ARG A 223 9.93 3.25 -21.37
C ARG A 223 10.20 1.92 -22.06
N ALA A 224 9.78 0.81 -21.48
CA ALA A 224 9.78 -0.49 -22.16
C ALA A 224 8.91 -0.50 -23.43
N VAL A 225 7.79 0.24 -23.42
CA VAL A 225 6.87 0.36 -24.56
C VAL A 225 7.27 1.52 -25.48
N TYR A 226 7.67 2.65 -24.89
CA TYR A 226 8.04 3.87 -25.59
C TYR A 226 9.49 4.28 -25.28
N PRO A 227 10.48 3.67 -25.95
CA PRO A 227 11.90 3.91 -25.65
C PRO A 227 12.41 5.29 -26.08
N ASP A 228 11.69 6.02 -26.94
CA ASP A 228 12.07 7.36 -27.38
C ASP A 228 11.36 8.44 -26.53
N PRO A 229 12.09 9.17 -25.66
CA PRO A 229 11.52 10.20 -24.80
C PRO A 229 11.17 11.51 -25.51
N ILE A 230 11.60 11.70 -26.77
CA ILE A 230 11.22 12.86 -27.59
C ILE A 230 9.87 12.59 -28.25
N GLU A 231 9.71 11.41 -28.85
CA GLU A 231 8.44 11.04 -29.50
C GLU A 231 7.32 10.86 -28.47
N ASN A 232 7.64 10.23 -27.33
CA ASN A 232 6.68 9.93 -26.27
C ASN A 232 7.25 10.39 -24.92
N PRO A 233 7.11 11.67 -24.55
CA PRO A 233 7.68 12.19 -23.32
C PRO A 233 6.99 11.66 -22.06
N GLY A 234 5.72 11.22 -22.16
CA GLY A 234 5.01 10.59 -21.06
C GLY A 234 4.79 11.49 -19.84
N ILE A 235 4.77 12.80 -20.01
CA ILE A 235 4.70 13.78 -18.90
C ILE A 235 3.45 13.52 -18.04
N THR A 236 3.66 13.41 -16.73
CA THR A 236 2.61 13.15 -15.74
C THR A 236 2.36 14.33 -14.82
N TRP A 237 3.39 15.13 -14.52
CA TRP A 237 3.29 16.28 -13.64
C TRP A 237 4.06 17.49 -14.18
N THR A 238 3.52 18.69 -14.32
CA THR A 238 2.11 19.01 -14.22
C THR A 238 1.62 19.58 -15.54
N TYR A 239 0.38 19.24 -15.89
CA TYR A 239 -0.34 19.96 -16.94
C TYR A 239 -1.31 21.00 -16.37
N GLY A 240 -1.20 21.32 -15.08
CA GLY A 240 -1.79 22.48 -14.43
C GLY A 240 -2.60 22.17 -13.17
N TYR A 241 -2.90 23.21 -12.39
CA TYR A 241 -3.51 23.13 -11.06
C TYR A 241 -4.92 23.78 -10.96
N PRO A 242 -6.01 23.07 -11.30
CA PRO A 242 -6.05 21.97 -12.25
C PRO A 242 -5.82 22.45 -13.69
N TYR A 243 -5.65 21.53 -14.62
CA TYR A 243 -5.60 21.82 -16.06
C TYR A 243 -6.74 22.79 -16.48
N PRO A 244 -6.47 23.83 -17.29
CA PRO A 244 -5.20 24.14 -17.97
C PRO A 244 -4.35 25.22 -17.25
N ARG A 245 -4.45 25.36 -15.92
CA ARG A 245 -3.77 26.44 -15.19
C ARG A 245 -2.30 26.12 -14.95
N LEU A 246 -1.42 26.64 -15.79
CA LEU A 246 0.02 26.49 -15.67
C LEU A 246 0.69 27.84 -15.38
N SER A 247 1.64 27.86 -14.45
CA SER A 247 2.45 29.04 -14.15
C SER A 247 3.47 29.32 -15.27
N ASP A 248 3.84 30.58 -15.44
CA ASP A 248 4.93 30.93 -16.36
C ASP A 248 6.26 30.35 -15.83
N GLY A 249 6.98 29.60 -16.67
CA GLY A 249 8.26 28.97 -16.28
C GLY A 249 8.11 27.72 -15.42
N GLU A 250 6.93 27.10 -15.44
CA GLU A 250 6.68 25.82 -14.79
C GLU A 250 7.54 24.70 -15.39
N ILE A 251 7.95 23.74 -14.56
CA ILE A 251 8.64 22.53 -15.00
C ILE A 251 7.61 21.41 -15.14
N ILE A 252 7.74 20.65 -16.23
CA ILE A 252 6.86 19.53 -16.52
C ILE A 252 7.72 18.28 -16.71
N ASP A 253 7.40 17.18 -16.06
CA ASP A 253 8.19 15.96 -16.01
C ASP A 253 7.28 14.73 -15.89
N ARG A 254 7.86 13.58 -16.19
CA ARG A 254 7.26 12.30 -15.84
C ARG A 254 7.86 11.87 -14.50
N ILE A 255 7.05 11.96 -13.45
CA ILE A 255 7.42 11.59 -12.07
C ILE A 255 6.52 10.49 -11.50
N ASP A 256 5.39 10.22 -12.15
CA ASP A 256 4.50 9.11 -11.80
C ASP A 256 4.86 7.91 -12.67
N MET A 257 5.24 6.80 -12.04
CA MET A 257 5.82 5.65 -12.74
C MET A 257 5.25 4.33 -12.25
N VAL A 258 5.06 3.40 -13.19
CA VAL A 258 4.84 1.99 -12.91
C VAL A 258 6.11 1.24 -13.31
N PHE A 259 6.78 0.67 -12.32
CA PHE A 259 7.88 -0.26 -12.50
C PHE A 259 7.39 -1.69 -12.27
N ALA A 260 7.92 -2.63 -13.06
CA ALA A 260 7.68 -4.07 -12.89
C ALA A 260 9.01 -4.81 -12.77
N ALA A 261 9.04 -5.89 -11.99
CA ALA A 261 10.18 -6.80 -11.97
C ALA A 261 10.55 -7.23 -13.39
N ASN A 262 11.84 -7.34 -13.69
CA ASN A 262 12.35 -7.65 -15.04
C ASN A 262 11.92 -9.03 -15.59
N THR A 263 11.29 -9.86 -14.77
CA THR A 263 10.68 -11.15 -15.13
C THR A 263 9.25 -11.00 -15.66
N VAL A 264 8.63 -9.84 -15.52
CA VAL A 264 7.28 -9.53 -15.98
C VAL A 264 7.32 -9.03 -17.43
N GLU A 265 6.44 -9.57 -18.28
CA GLU A 265 6.32 -9.11 -19.66
C GLU A 265 5.40 -7.87 -19.72
N VAL A 266 5.94 -6.75 -20.19
CA VAL A 266 5.17 -5.51 -20.40
C VAL A 266 4.52 -5.54 -21.79
N LEU A 267 3.19 -5.41 -21.85
CA LEU A 267 2.43 -5.48 -23.11
C LEU A 267 2.05 -4.10 -23.64
N SER A 268 1.63 -3.20 -22.75
CA SER A 268 1.31 -1.82 -23.08
C SER A 268 1.47 -0.92 -21.86
N SER A 269 1.60 0.38 -22.10
CA SER A 269 1.58 1.42 -21.08
C SER A 269 0.85 2.62 -21.66
N GLU A 270 -0.03 3.24 -20.87
CA GLU A 270 -0.97 4.26 -21.34
C GLU A 270 -1.05 5.39 -20.31
N ILE A 271 -1.10 6.64 -20.78
CA ILE A 271 -1.32 7.83 -19.96
C ILE A 271 -2.82 8.15 -19.91
N VAL A 272 -3.35 8.28 -18.69
CA VAL A 272 -4.71 8.74 -18.41
C VAL A 272 -4.66 10.19 -17.98
N GLY A 273 -5.39 11.07 -18.66
CA GLY A 273 -5.29 12.51 -18.42
C GLY A 273 -6.36 13.32 -19.13
N ASP A 274 -6.15 14.64 -19.20
CA ASP A 274 -7.05 15.55 -19.92
C ASP A 274 -7.23 15.19 -21.39
N ALA A 275 -8.48 14.95 -21.79
CA ALA A 275 -8.80 14.56 -23.16
C ALA A 275 -8.34 15.61 -24.19
N GLY A 276 -7.71 15.13 -25.27
CA GLY A 276 -7.26 15.98 -26.38
C GLY A 276 -5.96 16.75 -26.13
N THR A 277 -5.29 16.51 -24.99
CA THR A 277 -3.95 17.03 -24.73
C THR A 277 -2.86 16.10 -25.27
N PRO A 278 -1.64 16.60 -25.55
CA PRO A 278 -0.58 15.76 -26.09
C PRO A 278 -0.21 14.59 -25.19
N ASN A 279 0.05 13.43 -25.80
CA ASN A 279 0.52 12.20 -25.16
C ASN A 279 -0.42 11.65 -24.07
N VAL A 280 -1.73 11.85 -24.24
CA VAL A 280 -2.78 11.19 -23.46
C VAL A 280 -3.45 10.13 -24.32
N ASP A 281 -3.39 8.89 -23.86
CA ASP A 281 -4.00 7.74 -24.53
C ASP A 281 -5.47 7.60 -24.12
N ILE A 282 -5.75 7.79 -22.82
CA ILE A 282 -7.08 7.67 -22.22
C ILE A 282 -7.51 9.04 -21.71
N GLY A 283 -8.32 9.73 -22.51
CA GLY A 283 -8.74 11.10 -22.24
C GLY A 283 -10.02 11.20 -21.40
N LEU A 284 -10.02 12.09 -20.41
CA LEU A 284 -11.19 12.47 -19.60
C LEU A 284 -11.34 14.00 -19.51
N THR A 285 -12.57 14.52 -19.40
CA THR A 285 -12.82 15.96 -19.20
C THR A 285 -14.02 16.21 -18.27
N PRO A 286 -13.88 17.10 -17.26
CA PRO A 286 -12.60 17.53 -16.68
C PRO A 286 -11.80 16.34 -16.15
N TYR A 287 -10.47 16.41 -16.22
CA TYR A 287 -9.62 15.48 -15.50
C TYR A 287 -9.52 15.90 -14.02
N GLY A 288 -9.44 14.91 -13.12
CA GLY A 288 -9.69 15.11 -11.70
C GLY A 288 -8.47 15.52 -10.85
N SER A 289 -7.27 15.43 -11.41
CA SER A 289 -5.98 15.60 -10.71
C SER A 289 -5.05 16.51 -11.52
N ASP A 290 -4.07 17.12 -10.85
CA ASP A 290 -2.91 17.78 -11.46
C ASP A 290 -1.84 16.79 -11.94
N HIS A 291 -1.91 15.53 -11.50
CA HIS A 291 -1.10 14.40 -11.99
C HIS A 291 -1.87 13.51 -12.98
N ARG A 292 -1.29 13.27 -14.16
CA ARG A 292 -1.78 12.22 -15.07
C ARG A 292 -1.40 10.84 -14.54
N ALA A 293 -2.34 9.91 -14.58
CA ALA A 293 -2.06 8.54 -14.16
C ALA A 293 -1.36 7.74 -15.26
N VAL A 294 -0.62 6.70 -14.86
CA VAL A 294 -0.01 5.73 -15.77
C VAL A 294 -0.62 4.36 -15.49
N VAL A 295 -1.11 3.69 -16.53
CA VAL A 295 -1.61 2.31 -16.44
C VAL A 295 -0.87 1.41 -17.43
N SER A 296 -0.35 0.30 -16.92
CA SER A 296 0.40 -0.67 -17.71
C SER A 296 -0.28 -2.02 -17.73
N THR A 297 -0.44 -2.59 -18.93
CA THR A 297 -0.88 -3.98 -19.09
C THR A 297 0.34 -4.87 -19.11
N VAL A 298 0.34 -5.88 -18.24
CA VAL A 298 1.44 -6.81 -18.08
C VAL A 298 0.96 -8.25 -18.16
N ARG A 299 1.82 -9.16 -18.62
CA ARG A 299 1.63 -10.60 -18.49
C ARG A 299 2.60 -11.14 -17.45
N VAL A 300 2.04 -11.80 -16.43
CA VAL A 300 2.78 -12.25 -15.25
C VAL A 300 2.38 -13.66 -14.86
N VAL A 301 3.36 -14.45 -14.44
CA VAL A 301 3.13 -15.74 -13.78
C VAL A 301 3.16 -15.49 -12.27
N PRO A 302 2.02 -15.57 -11.55
CA PRO A 302 2.04 -15.33 -10.11
C PRO A 302 2.85 -16.39 -9.37
N ALA A 303 3.39 -16.03 -8.21
CA ALA A 303 4.19 -16.92 -7.38
C ALA A 303 3.35 -17.57 -6.29
N VAL A 304 3.76 -18.76 -5.85
CA VAL A 304 3.29 -19.31 -4.58
C VAL A 304 4.09 -18.62 -3.47
N PRO A 305 3.46 -17.89 -2.53
CA PRO A 305 4.19 -17.19 -1.48
C PRO A 305 4.85 -18.18 -0.50
N PRO A 306 5.80 -17.73 0.33
CA PRO A 306 6.27 -18.53 1.48
C PRO A 306 5.11 -18.83 2.45
N ALA A 307 5.34 -19.71 3.43
CA ALA A 307 4.37 -19.95 4.49
C ALA A 307 4.12 -18.66 5.28
N PHE A 308 2.86 -18.31 5.52
CA PHE A 308 2.51 -17.14 6.32
C PHE A 308 1.18 -17.27 7.05
N VAL A 309 1.04 -16.49 8.13
CA VAL A 309 -0.26 -16.01 8.64
C VAL A 309 -0.26 -14.49 8.62
N ALA A 310 -1.39 -13.88 8.29
CA ALA A 310 -1.56 -12.45 8.19
C ALA A 310 -2.91 -12.06 8.80
N VAL A 311 -2.90 -11.27 9.88
CA VAL A 311 -4.12 -10.67 10.41
C VAL A 311 -4.66 -9.66 9.40
N HIS A 312 -5.98 -9.59 9.24
CA HIS A 312 -6.57 -8.67 8.27
C HIS A 312 -6.44 -7.20 8.68
N ALA A 313 -6.40 -6.92 9.98
CA ALA A 313 -6.23 -5.59 10.54
C ALA A 313 -5.25 -5.64 11.73
N PRO A 314 -4.45 -4.59 11.95
CA PRO A 314 -3.48 -4.54 13.06
C PRO A 314 -4.16 -4.45 14.44
N SER A 315 -5.42 -4.06 14.49
CA SER A 315 -6.23 -4.05 15.71
C SER A 315 -7.68 -4.48 15.46
N VAL A 316 -8.30 -5.04 16.48
CA VAL A 316 -9.71 -5.44 16.51
C VAL A 316 -10.30 -5.13 17.89
N LYS A 317 -11.59 -4.81 17.98
CA LYS A 317 -12.22 -4.64 19.30
C LYS A 317 -12.59 -6.00 19.90
N GLN A 318 -12.55 -6.08 21.22
CA GLN A 318 -12.99 -7.27 21.94
C GLN A 318 -14.46 -7.58 21.60
N GLY A 319 -14.71 -8.82 21.17
CA GLY A 319 -16.02 -9.29 20.73
C GLY A 319 -16.23 -9.25 19.21
N GLU A 320 -15.35 -8.58 18.47
CA GLU A 320 -15.32 -8.63 17.00
C GLU A 320 -14.68 -9.91 16.47
N GLN A 321 -14.73 -10.09 15.16
CA GLN A 321 -14.11 -11.20 14.46
C GLN A 321 -12.70 -10.83 14.03
N LEU A 322 -11.72 -11.66 14.39
CA LEU A 322 -10.37 -11.60 13.84
C LEU A 322 -10.28 -12.53 12.64
N VAL A 323 -10.17 -11.95 11.45
CA VAL A 323 -9.89 -12.71 10.22
C VAL A 323 -8.38 -12.86 10.06
N VAL A 324 -7.91 -14.10 9.94
CA VAL A 324 -6.49 -14.43 9.71
C VAL A 324 -6.38 -15.14 8.38
N ARG A 325 -5.68 -14.52 7.44
CA ARG A 325 -5.31 -15.15 6.17
C ARG A 325 -4.06 -16.00 6.34
N TYR A 326 -3.91 -17.04 5.54
CA TYR A 326 -2.76 -17.91 5.61
C TYR A 326 -2.35 -18.46 4.24
N HIS A 327 -1.08 -18.84 4.16
CA HIS A 327 -0.55 -19.82 3.24
C HIS A 327 0.19 -20.87 4.09
N ALA A 328 -0.34 -22.09 4.13
CA ALA A 328 0.09 -23.19 4.98
C ALA A 328 0.45 -24.39 4.09
N PRO A 329 1.73 -24.54 3.70
CA PRO A 329 2.15 -25.57 2.75
C PRO A 329 2.00 -27.01 3.27
N GLY A 330 1.94 -27.24 4.59
CA GLY A 330 1.68 -28.56 5.19
C GLY A 330 0.19 -28.95 5.22
N GLY A 331 -0.70 -27.97 5.23
CA GLY A 331 -2.15 -28.17 5.24
C GLY A 331 -2.71 -28.68 6.58
N GLU A 332 -3.92 -29.24 6.55
CA GLU A 332 -4.73 -29.56 7.73
C GLU A 332 -4.20 -30.66 8.65
N GLU A 333 -3.54 -31.69 8.11
CA GLU A 333 -3.12 -32.84 8.94
C GLU A 333 -1.87 -32.52 9.77
N THR A 334 -1.26 -31.35 9.57
CA THR A 334 -0.04 -30.96 10.27
C THR A 334 -0.08 -29.56 10.85
N ASP A 335 -0.60 -28.58 10.13
CA ASP A 335 -0.42 -27.18 10.50
C ASP A 335 -1.60 -26.66 11.34
N ARG A 336 -1.32 -25.74 12.25
CA ARG A 336 -2.32 -25.07 13.08
C ARG A 336 -2.05 -23.58 13.13
N ILE A 337 -3.13 -22.80 13.17
CA ILE A 337 -3.07 -21.35 13.42
C ILE A 337 -3.50 -21.16 14.87
N VAL A 338 -2.58 -20.66 15.69
CA VAL A 338 -2.81 -20.44 17.13
C VAL A 338 -2.85 -18.95 17.45
N ILE A 339 -3.64 -18.56 18.44
CA ILE A 339 -3.59 -17.23 19.03
C ILE A 339 -2.87 -17.31 20.37
N VAL A 340 -1.85 -16.47 20.54
CA VAL A 340 -1.03 -16.35 21.75
C VAL A 340 -0.90 -14.90 22.18
N PRO A 341 -0.53 -14.61 23.44
CA PRO A 341 0.07 -13.31 23.79
C PRO A 341 1.23 -13.00 22.83
N VAL A 342 1.49 -11.73 22.51
CA VAL A 342 2.39 -11.35 21.38
C VAL A 342 3.78 -12.00 21.38
N GLU A 343 4.40 -12.17 22.55
CA GLU A 343 5.70 -12.86 22.73
C GLU A 343 5.55 -14.30 23.28
N GLY A 344 4.31 -14.81 23.32
CA GLY A 344 3.99 -16.12 23.86
C GLY A 344 4.52 -17.27 22.99
N ASP A 345 4.85 -18.37 23.66
CA ASP A 345 5.21 -19.62 23.00
C ASP A 345 3.96 -20.25 22.35
N PRO A 346 4.02 -20.60 21.06
CA PRO A 346 2.85 -21.08 20.32
C PRO A 346 2.29 -22.43 20.77
N VAL A 347 3.00 -23.15 21.65
CA VAL A 347 2.56 -24.42 22.24
C VAL A 347 2.07 -24.20 23.67
N ALA A 348 2.88 -23.58 24.51
CA ALA A 348 2.62 -23.44 25.94
C ALA A 348 1.58 -22.36 26.26
N ASP A 349 1.53 -21.28 25.47
CA ASP A 349 0.71 -20.11 25.73
C ASP A 349 -0.51 -20.01 24.77
N ALA A 350 -0.80 -21.09 24.03
CA ALA A 350 -1.93 -21.15 23.09
C ALA A 350 -3.28 -20.92 23.80
N LEU A 351 -3.96 -19.84 23.44
CA LEU A 351 -5.27 -19.48 24.00
C LEU A 351 -6.42 -20.12 23.20
N MET A 352 -6.26 -20.22 21.89
CA MET A 352 -7.18 -20.86 20.96
C MET A 352 -6.43 -21.23 19.68
N TRP A 353 -7.00 -22.16 18.91
CA TRP A 353 -6.43 -22.56 17.62
C TRP A 353 -7.52 -23.01 16.64
N LEU A 354 -7.22 -22.86 15.36
CA LEU A 354 -8.01 -23.40 14.26
C LEU A 354 -7.06 -24.06 13.26
N PRO A 355 -7.44 -25.18 12.63
CA PRO A 355 -6.67 -25.73 11.53
C PRO A 355 -6.85 -24.84 10.27
N PRO A 356 -5.94 -24.91 9.29
CA PRO A 356 -6.25 -24.60 7.88
C PRO A 356 -7.51 -25.35 7.41
N TYR A 357 -8.06 -25.07 6.23
CA TYR A 357 -9.23 -25.79 5.70
C TYR A 357 -8.82 -26.92 4.72
N GLU A 358 -9.51 -28.08 4.80
CA GLU A 358 -9.20 -29.41 4.21
C GLU A 358 -8.69 -29.42 2.77
N ALA A 359 -9.08 -28.45 1.94
CA ALA A 359 -8.82 -28.45 0.50
C ALA A 359 -7.89 -27.32 0.02
N SER A 360 -7.38 -26.46 0.91
CA SER A 360 -6.62 -25.29 0.49
C SER A 360 -5.40 -25.03 1.38
N PHE A 361 -4.20 -25.10 0.78
CA PHE A 361 -2.93 -24.64 1.36
C PHE A 361 -2.87 -23.12 1.53
N PHE A 362 -3.98 -22.41 1.29
CA PHE A 362 -4.16 -20.98 1.47
C PHE A 362 -5.59 -20.71 1.89
N GLY A 363 -5.88 -19.56 2.49
CA GLY A 363 -7.26 -19.19 2.79
C GLY A 363 -7.36 -18.20 3.94
N SER A 364 -8.47 -18.24 4.65
CA SER A 364 -8.68 -17.46 5.87
C SER A 364 -9.44 -18.26 6.91
N VAL A 365 -9.05 -18.14 8.18
CA VAL A 365 -9.84 -18.59 9.33
C VAL A 365 -10.35 -17.37 10.11
N THR A 366 -11.38 -17.57 10.93
CA THR A 366 -11.96 -16.50 11.73
C THR A 366 -12.01 -16.90 13.20
N PHE A 367 -11.35 -16.11 14.04
CA PHE A 367 -11.37 -16.26 15.50
C PHE A 367 -12.34 -15.26 16.12
N GLY A 368 -13.01 -15.66 17.20
CA GLY A 368 -13.78 -14.74 18.04
C GLY A 368 -12.89 -14.15 19.14
N THR A 369 -12.90 -12.83 19.31
CA THR A 369 -12.02 -12.16 20.29
C THR A 369 -12.66 -11.92 21.66
N GLY A 370 -13.92 -12.33 21.86
CA GLY A 370 -14.69 -12.00 23.07
C GLY A 370 -14.11 -12.52 24.39
N THR A 371 -13.21 -13.50 24.36
CA THR A 371 -12.52 -14.01 25.57
C THR A 371 -11.12 -13.44 25.76
N LEU A 372 -10.61 -12.64 24.82
CA LEU A 372 -9.30 -12.02 24.90
C LEU A 372 -9.44 -10.69 25.63
N ALA A 373 -8.67 -10.48 26.70
CA ALA A 373 -8.58 -9.16 27.34
C ALA A 373 -7.86 -8.17 26.40
N ALA A 374 -8.09 -6.87 26.58
CA ALA A 374 -7.35 -5.87 25.82
C ALA A 374 -5.83 -6.02 26.01
N GLY A 375 -5.08 -5.91 24.91
CA GLY A 375 -3.63 -6.16 24.89
C GLY A 375 -3.11 -6.63 23.54
N GLN A 376 -1.82 -6.97 23.51
CA GLN A 376 -1.15 -7.46 22.31
C GLN A 376 -1.16 -9.00 22.23
N TYR A 377 -1.47 -9.50 21.05
CA TYR A 377 -1.49 -10.92 20.72
C TYR A 377 -0.78 -11.16 19.39
N ALA A 378 -0.58 -12.42 19.04
CA ALA A 378 -0.15 -12.81 17.71
C ALA A 378 -0.95 -14.02 17.21
N ALA A 379 -1.26 -14.01 15.91
CA ALA A 379 -1.61 -15.21 15.18
C ALA A 379 -0.31 -15.89 14.72
N VAL A 380 -0.16 -17.18 15.00
CA VAL A 380 1.06 -17.94 14.69
C VAL A 380 0.70 -19.18 13.90
N LEU A 381 1.38 -19.39 12.76
CA LEU A 381 1.33 -20.62 11.99
C LEU A 381 2.37 -21.59 12.53
N VAL A 382 1.94 -22.79 12.92
CA VAL A 382 2.78 -23.81 13.54
C VAL A 382 2.60 -25.13 12.81
N THR A 383 3.69 -25.87 12.63
CA THR A 383 3.69 -27.24 12.08
C THR A 383 3.23 -28.29 13.11
N VAL A 384 3.12 -29.54 12.67
CA VAL A 384 2.75 -30.70 13.53
C VAL A 384 3.79 -30.99 14.60
N ASP A 385 5.05 -30.70 14.29
CA ASP A 385 6.19 -30.88 15.19
C ASP A 385 6.43 -29.64 16.06
N ASP A 386 5.40 -28.80 16.21
CA ASP A 386 5.41 -27.60 17.06
C ASP A 386 6.39 -26.48 16.60
N ALA A 387 6.90 -26.54 15.36
CA ALA A 387 7.76 -25.49 14.83
C ALA A 387 6.95 -24.30 14.29
N GLU A 388 7.30 -23.09 14.71
CA GLU A 388 6.75 -21.82 14.21
C GLU A 388 7.24 -21.52 12.79
N LEU A 389 6.29 -21.32 11.87
CA LEU A 389 6.56 -20.95 10.48
C LEU A 389 6.42 -19.44 10.25
N SER A 390 5.48 -18.80 10.96
CA SER A 390 5.11 -17.42 10.73
C SER A 390 4.34 -16.84 11.91
N ARG A 391 4.52 -15.56 12.19
CA ARG A 391 3.88 -14.82 13.29
C ARG A 391 3.41 -13.46 12.80
N SER A 392 2.16 -13.12 13.10
CA SER A 392 1.53 -11.85 12.75
C SER A 392 0.91 -11.21 13.99
N PRO A 393 1.49 -10.11 14.51
CA PRO A 393 1.02 -9.45 15.71
C PRO A 393 -0.27 -8.65 15.44
N PHE A 394 -1.10 -8.51 16.48
CA PHE A 394 -2.29 -7.66 16.46
C PHE A 394 -2.68 -7.22 17.87
N TRP A 395 -3.50 -6.18 17.95
CA TRP A 395 -4.06 -5.69 19.19
C TRP A 395 -5.53 -6.06 19.35
N VAL A 396 -5.90 -6.44 20.57
CA VAL A 396 -7.30 -6.44 21.02
C VAL A 396 -7.52 -5.15 21.82
N LEU A 397 -8.46 -4.34 21.35
CA LEU A 397 -8.89 -3.11 22.02
C LEU A 397 -10.11 -3.37 22.91
N GLU A 398 -10.33 -2.53 23.93
CA GLU A 398 -11.57 -2.54 24.69
C GLU A 398 -12.78 -2.24 23.76
N PRO A 399 -13.99 -2.77 24.05
CA PRO A 399 -15.15 -2.60 23.16
C PRO A 399 -15.50 -1.14 22.84
N ASP A 400 -15.36 -0.25 23.83
CA ASP A 400 -15.64 1.18 23.73
C ASP A 400 -14.37 2.02 23.54
N ALA A 401 -13.23 1.39 23.28
CA ALA A 401 -11.99 2.09 22.97
C ALA A 401 -12.17 3.06 21.81
N VAL A 402 -11.72 4.29 22.03
CA VAL A 402 -11.57 5.34 21.03
C VAL A 402 -10.12 5.82 21.04
N PRO A 403 -9.57 6.19 19.87
CA PRO A 403 -8.26 6.81 19.81
C PRO A 403 -8.14 8.00 20.78
N SER A 404 -6.99 8.13 21.43
CA SER A 404 -6.70 9.26 22.31
C SER A 404 -5.25 9.70 22.19
N VAL A 405 -5.00 10.96 22.52
CA VAL A 405 -3.65 11.55 22.64
C VAL A 405 -3.62 12.37 23.92
N VAL A 406 -2.48 12.38 24.62
CA VAL A 406 -2.23 13.16 25.83
C VAL A 406 -0.78 13.64 25.84
N THR A 407 -0.52 14.72 26.56
CA THR A 407 0.84 15.13 26.94
C THR A 407 1.19 14.58 28.32
N GLU A 408 2.48 14.39 28.61
CA GLU A 408 2.95 13.97 29.94
C GLU A 408 2.49 14.94 31.04
N ARG A 409 2.32 16.23 30.70
CA ARG A 409 1.93 17.31 31.61
C ARG A 409 0.95 18.27 30.93
N ASP A 410 0.14 18.94 31.72
CA ASP A 410 -0.75 20.01 31.25
C ASP A 410 0.00 21.36 31.12
N THR A 411 1.16 21.50 31.78
CA THR A 411 1.96 22.72 31.81
C THR A 411 3.46 22.40 31.79
N TYR A 412 4.21 23.13 30.98
CA TYR A 412 5.66 22.99 30.80
C TYR A 412 6.37 24.34 30.94
N ALA A 413 7.64 24.34 31.33
CA ALA A 413 8.46 25.55 31.28
C ALA A 413 9.02 25.77 29.87
N PRO A 414 9.32 27.02 29.47
CA PRO A 414 10.03 27.29 28.22
C PRO A 414 11.32 26.47 28.12
N GLY A 415 11.48 25.74 27.01
CA GLY A 415 12.63 24.88 26.77
C GLY A 415 12.45 23.41 27.19
N ASP A 416 11.36 23.06 27.89
CA ASP A 416 11.09 21.66 28.24
C ASP A 416 10.71 20.85 26.99
N PRO A 417 11.19 19.59 26.85
CA PRO A 417 10.72 18.69 25.81
C PRO A 417 9.27 18.26 26.07
N ILE A 418 8.51 18.08 24.99
CA ILE A 418 7.09 17.73 25.05
C ILE A 418 6.92 16.26 24.69
N THR A 419 6.69 15.42 25.70
CA THR A 419 6.38 13.99 25.49
C THR A 419 4.88 13.81 25.30
N VAL A 420 4.53 13.16 24.20
CA VAL A 420 3.17 12.87 23.76
C VAL A 420 2.97 11.36 23.78
N THR A 421 1.87 10.91 24.37
CA THR A 421 1.44 9.51 24.34
C THR A 421 0.11 9.39 23.61
N TRP A 422 -0.04 8.39 22.75
CA TRP A 422 -1.31 8.04 22.12
C TRP A 422 -1.72 6.62 22.44
N ALA A 423 -3.01 6.36 22.35
CA ALA A 423 -3.58 5.04 22.58
C ALA A 423 -4.77 4.74 21.66
N ASN A 424 -5.03 3.44 21.49
CA ASN A 424 -6.18 2.89 20.76
C ASN A 424 -6.31 3.37 19.30
N THR A 425 -5.19 3.64 18.63
CA THR A 425 -5.20 4.07 17.22
C THR A 425 -5.45 2.88 16.30
N HIS A 426 -5.71 3.17 15.03
CA HIS A 426 -5.87 2.16 13.98
C HIS A 426 -4.54 1.63 13.44
N ALA A 427 -3.40 2.10 13.98
CA ALA A 427 -2.06 1.67 13.60
C ALA A 427 -1.79 1.80 12.10
N MET A 428 -2.28 2.86 11.46
CA MET A 428 -1.91 3.11 10.07
C MET A 428 -0.47 3.64 10.00
N ARG A 429 0.28 3.24 8.97
CA ARG A 429 1.70 3.60 8.81
C ARG A 429 1.94 5.10 8.85
N ARG A 430 1.00 5.88 8.30
CA ARG A 430 1.08 7.34 8.17
C ARG A 430 0.16 8.09 9.13
N ASP A 431 -0.36 7.44 10.17
CA ASP A 431 -0.95 8.17 11.29
C ASP A 431 0.15 9.02 11.96
N TRP A 432 -0.15 10.26 12.32
CA TRP A 432 0.83 11.23 12.80
C TRP A 432 0.30 12.08 13.94
N VAL A 433 1.22 12.56 14.77
CA VAL A 433 0.95 13.54 15.83
C VAL A 433 1.68 14.83 15.51
N ALA A 434 1.05 15.96 15.78
CA ALA A 434 1.65 17.27 15.55
C ALA A 434 1.23 18.29 16.61
N ILE A 435 2.13 19.24 16.88
CA ILE A 435 1.91 20.34 17.82
C ILE A 435 1.45 21.58 17.04
N TYR A 436 0.32 22.15 17.47
CA TYR A 436 -0.26 23.38 16.94
C TYR A 436 -0.42 24.40 18.05
N SER A 437 -0.43 25.69 17.69
CA SER A 437 -1.01 26.71 18.57
C SER A 437 -2.51 26.43 18.75
N ALA A 438 -3.04 26.60 19.97
CA ALA A 438 -4.43 26.22 20.28
C ALA A 438 -5.50 27.01 19.50
N ASP A 439 -5.15 28.19 18.98
CA ASP A 439 -6.01 29.03 18.15
C ASP A 439 -5.86 28.80 16.64
N SER A 440 -4.94 27.93 16.21
CA SER A 440 -4.73 27.68 14.78
C SER A 440 -5.86 26.85 14.19
N ALA A 441 -6.46 27.39 13.13
CA ALA A 441 -7.46 26.73 12.31
C ALA A 441 -6.87 26.09 11.03
N ASP A 442 -5.60 26.36 10.71
CA ASP A 442 -4.92 25.79 9.55
C ASP A 442 -4.23 24.47 9.96
N LEU A 443 -4.76 23.35 9.48
CA LEU A 443 -4.16 22.03 9.72
C LEU A 443 -2.99 21.73 8.78
N TYR A 444 -2.81 22.51 7.72
CA TYR A 444 -1.87 22.22 6.64
C TYR A 444 -0.50 22.83 6.89
N ASN A 445 -0.44 24.11 7.31
CA ASN A 445 0.82 24.86 7.38
C ASN A 445 1.28 25.26 8.79
N ASP A 446 0.38 25.24 9.77
CA ASP A 446 0.63 25.92 11.07
C ASP A 446 1.12 24.96 12.17
N TYR A 447 1.47 23.71 11.86
CA TYR A 447 2.10 22.85 12.86
C TYR A 447 3.56 23.27 13.11
N TRP A 448 3.98 23.21 14.37
CA TRP A 448 5.35 23.52 14.78
C TRP A 448 6.30 22.37 14.46
N ALA A 449 5.85 21.15 14.75
CA ALA A 449 6.57 19.92 14.47
C ALA A 449 5.57 18.77 14.40
N TYR A 450 5.97 17.70 13.73
CA TYR A 450 5.20 16.48 13.64
C TYR A 450 6.08 15.24 13.78
N ALA A 451 5.44 14.11 14.06
CA ALA A 451 6.05 12.79 14.02
C ALA A 451 5.02 11.75 13.58
N TYR A 452 5.42 10.81 12.74
CA TYR A 452 4.61 9.63 12.45
C TYR A 452 4.55 8.71 13.68
N THR A 453 3.38 8.15 13.93
CA THR A 453 3.14 7.18 15.01
C THR A 453 3.77 5.81 14.73
N GLY A 454 4.21 5.57 13.49
CA GLY A 454 4.93 4.36 13.10
C GLY A 454 4.08 3.09 13.15
N ALA A 455 2.79 3.18 12.79
CA ALA A 455 1.83 2.06 12.88
C ALA A 455 1.69 1.48 14.31
N LEU A 456 1.90 2.28 15.35
CA LEU A 456 1.72 1.85 16.73
C LEU A 456 0.30 2.18 17.21
N VAL A 457 -0.43 1.15 17.65
CA VAL A 457 -1.75 1.29 18.31
C VAL A 457 -1.64 2.15 19.57
N ASN A 458 -0.60 1.89 20.36
CA ASN A 458 -0.21 2.64 21.55
C ASN A 458 1.26 2.99 21.42
N GLY A 459 1.61 4.26 21.62
CA GLY A 459 2.98 4.72 21.46
C GLY A 459 3.22 6.06 22.14
N GLU A 460 4.49 6.46 22.10
CA GLU A 460 4.96 7.71 22.67
C GLU A 460 6.01 8.33 21.75
N PHE A 461 6.04 9.66 21.72
CA PHE A 461 7.05 10.43 21.01
C PHE A 461 7.41 11.69 21.82
N THR A 462 8.68 12.07 21.82
CA THR A 462 9.15 13.28 22.49
C THR A 462 9.59 14.30 21.45
N PHE A 463 8.91 15.46 21.44
CA PHE A 463 9.33 16.62 20.68
C PHE A 463 10.40 17.38 21.47
N ASP A 464 11.62 17.40 20.93
CA ASP A 464 12.79 18.05 21.52
C ASP A 464 13.34 19.16 20.59
N ALA A 465 14.48 19.73 20.97
CA ALA A 465 15.11 20.82 20.23
C ALA A 465 15.54 20.43 18.81
N ALA A 466 15.69 19.14 18.50
CA ALA A 466 16.02 18.72 17.13
C ALA A 466 14.85 18.95 16.17
N LEU A 467 13.60 18.86 16.67
CA LEU A 467 12.40 19.07 15.87
C LEU A 467 11.80 20.47 16.05
N LEU A 468 11.85 21.02 17.26
CA LEU A 468 11.26 22.33 17.58
C LEU A 468 12.26 23.49 17.47
N GLY A 469 13.55 23.19 17.25
CA GLY A 469 14.63 24.16 17.30
C GLY A 469 15.10 24.49 18.72
N ASP A 470 16.26 25.14 18.82
CA ASP A 470 16.91 25.46 20.10
C ASP A 470 16.06 26.37 21.02
N GLU A 471 15.19 27.20 20.44
CA GLU A 471 14.30 28.10 21.18
C GLU A 471 13.05 27.38 21.73
N MET A 472 12.78 26.15 21.28
CA MET A 472 11.59 25.36 21.62
C MET A 472 10.28 26.15 21.42
N LEU A 473 9.20 25.76 22.10
CA LEU A 473 7.93 26.47 22.04
C LEU A 473 7.95 27.71 22.94
N PRO A 474 7.52 28.88 22.45
CA PRO A 474 7.33 30.08 23.28
C PRO A 474 6.15 29.92 24.26
N ALA A 475 6.08 30.79 25.26
CA ALA A 475 4.95 30.82 26.20
C ALA A 475 3.61 31.00 25.46
N GLY A 476 2.62 30.18 25.79
CA GLY A 476 1.33 30.14 25.09
C GLY A 476 0.55 28.85 25.29
N ASP A 477 -0.65 28.79 24.69
CA ASP A 477 -1.52 27.63 24.70
C ASP A 477 -1.38 26.84 23.40
N TYR A 478 -1.24 25.52 23.52
CA TYR A 478 -0.96 24.61 22.42
C TYR A 478 -1.89 23.40 22.46
N GLU A 479 -2.01 22.75 21.31
CA GLU A 479 -2.69 21.48 21.15
C GLU A 479 -1.77 20.46 20.49
N VAL A 480 -1.77 19.24 21.01
CA VAL A 480 -1.31 18.07 20.27
C VAL A 480 -2.51 17.46 19.56
N ARG A 481 -2.38 17.28 18.25
CA ARG A 481 -3.41 16.70 17.39
C ARG A 481 -2.91 15.36 16.86
N LEU A 482 -3.72 14.32 17.01
CA LEU A 482 -3.54 13.02 16.36
C LEU A 482 -4.35 13.02 15.06
N LEU A 483 -3.68 12.76 13.94
CA LEU A 483 -4.20 12.85 12.58
C LEU A 483 -3.97 11.51 11.87
N THR A 484 -4.81 11.22 10.88
CA THR A 484 -4.81 9.90 10.23
C THR A 484 -4.24 9.91 8.83
N ASP A 485 -3.48 8.86 8.51
CA ASP A 485 -3.13 8.45 7.15
C ASP A 485 -2.58 9.56 6.24
N ASP A 486 -1.58 10.31 6.71
CA ASP A 486 -0.95 11.43 5.98
C ASP A 486 -1.93 12.57 5.62
N GLY A 487 -3.16 12.48 6.11
CA GLY A 487 -4.23 13.43 5.91
C GLY A 487 -4.47 14.28 7.15
N TYR A 488 -5.43 15.19 7.02
CA TYR A 488 -5.77 16.16 8.06
C TYR A 488 -7.04 15.80 8.84
N GLY A 489 -7.45 14.53 8.77
CA GLY A 489 -8.56 14.02 9.55
C GLY A 489 -8.19 13.96 11.04
N LEU A 490 -8.71 14.89 11.83
CA LEU A 490 -8.45 14.96 13.27
C LEU A 490 -9.14 13.79 14.00
N VAL A 491 -8.33 12.97 14.67
CA VAL A 491 -8.75 11.77 15.40
C VAL A 491 -8.87 12.02 16.90
N ALA A 492 -7.90 12.72 17.49
CA ALA A 492 -7.91 13.10 18.90
C ALA A 492 -7.10 14.38 19.12
N VAL A 493 -7.37 15.09 20.23
CA VAL A 493 -6.69 16.33 20.61
C VAL A 493 -6.46 16.40 22.12
N ALA A 494 -5.32 16.97 22.52
CA ALA A 494 -5.02 17.32 23.90
C ALA A 494 -4.39 18.71 23.99
N GLY A 495 -4.86 19.54 24.92
CA GLY A 495 -4.31 20.86 25.16
C GLY A 495 -3.24 20.87 26.24
N PHE A 496 -2.25 21.76 26.11
CA PHE A 496 -1.22 22.03 27.11
C PHE A 496 -0.75 23.49 27.02
N THR A 497 -0.07 23.99 28.05
CA THR A 497 0.43 25.37 28.11
C THR A 497 1.93 25.41 28.38
N ILE A 498 2.63 26.40 27.81
CA ILE A 498 4.00 26.79 28.15
C ILE A 498 3.95 28.05 29.03
N GLU A 499 4.46 27.98 30.27
CA GLU A 499 4.43 29.08 31.27
C GLU A 499 5.80 29.56 31.77
#